data_AF-A0A8H3CZE4-F1
#
_entry.id   AF-A0A8H3CZE4-F1
#
_cell.length_a   1.000
_cell.length_b   1.000
_cell.length_c   1.000
_cell.angle_alpha   90.00
_cell.angle_beta   90.00
_cell.angle_gamma   90.00
#
_symmetry.space_group_name_H-M   'P 1'
#
loop_
_entity.id
_entity.type
_entity.pdbx_description
1 polymer ?
#
loop_
_entity_poly.entity_id
_entity_poly.type
_entity_poly.pdbx_seq_one_letter_code
_entity_poly.pdbx_strand_id
1 'polypeptide(L)'
;MSQAPPPERPGMFKQAAEAVKDLFRHERVTILDEHGNYVEKVLKPEPLINPITLLRMLTWKNWLFFIVGLAAWTVDGYDFHSVSLSITNLSKYYGVSKTDISTSITLTLLFRSLGAAIFGVAGDYYGRKWPMVINMFVIGALQLGTAYAPTYHAFLGVRSL
;
A
#
# COMPACT_ATOMS: atom_id res chain seq x y z
N MET A 1 9.05 11.70 -54.40
CA MET A 1 8.50 13.04 -54.14
C MET A 1 8.15 13.14 -52.66
N SER A 2 8.87 14.03 -51.96
CA SER A 2 8.59 14.65 -50.65
C SER A 2 8.02 13.82 -49.50
N GLN A 3 8.89 13.37 -48.59
CA GLN A 3 8.51 13.08 -47.21
C GLN A 3 8.13 14.41 -46.53
N ALA A 4 6.91 14.51 -46.00
CA ALA A 4 6.53 15.63 -45.14
C ALA A 4 7.43 15.62 -43.88
N PRO A 5 7.92 16.78 -43.41
CA PRO A 5 8.72 16.83 -42.19
C PRO A 5 7.90 16.34 -40.99
N PRO A 6 8.53 15.67 -40.00
CA PRO A 6 7.82 15.24 -38.80
C PRO A 6 7.20 16.47 -38.11
N PRO A 7 5.97 16.37 -37.60
CA PRO A 7 5.30 17.49 -36.94
C PRO A 7 6.15 18.00 -35.77
N GLU A 8 6.28 19.32 -35.64
CA GLU A 8 6.97 19.97 -34.52
C GLU A 8 6.49 19.40 -33.19
N ARG A 9 7.43 18.95 -32.35
CA ARG A 9 7.12 18.38 -31.04
C ARG A 9 6.40 19.46 -30.22
N PRO A 10 5.10 19.30 -29.90
CA PRO A 10 4.44 20.23 -29.00
C PRO A 10 5.19 20.20 -27.66
N GLY A 11 5.39 21.38 -27.04
CA GLY A 11 6.17 21.49 -25.80
C GLY A 11 5.75 20.45 -24.76
N MET A 12 6.71 19.94 -24.00
CA MET A 12 6.54 18.82 -23.04
C MET A 12 5.25 18.88 -22.20
N PHE A 13 4.85 20.08 -21.78
CA PHE A 13 3.61 20.31 -21.02
C PHE A 13 2.31 20.09 -21.83
N LYS A 14 2.29 20.46 -23.11
CA LYS A 14 1.16 20.16 -24.00
C LYS A 14 1.05 18.66 -24.25
N GLN A 15 2.19 18.01 -24.47
CA GLN A 15 2.26 16.55 -24.64
C GLN A 15 1.79 15.80 -23.39
N ALA A 16 2.19 16.26 -22.20
CA ALA A 16 1.74 15.69 -20.92
C ALA A 16 0.23 15.93 -20.69
N ALA A 17 -0.27 17.13 -20.96
CA ALA A 17 -1.70 17.42 -20.84
C ALA A 17 -2.55 16.59 -21.80
N GLU A 18 -2.03 16.35 -23.01
CA GLU A 18 -2.68 15.53 -24.03
C GLU A 18 -2.65 14.04 -23.65
N ALA A 19 -1.53 13.54 -23.11
CA ALA A 19 -1.41 12.18 -22.59
C ALA A 19 -2.33 11.92 -21.38
N VAL A 20 -2.46 12.88 -20.46
CA VAL A 20 -3.42 12.79 -19.35
C VAL A 20 -4.86 12.77 -19.88
N LYS A 21 -5.17 13.60 -20.87
CA LYS A 21 -6.50 13.64 -21.50
C LYS A 21 -6.81 12.34 -22.25
N ASP A 22 -5.79 11.68 -22.80
CA ASP A 22 -5.92 10.40 -23.49
C ASP A 22 -6.09 9.24 -22.50
N LEU A 23 -5.47 9.30 -21.31
CA LEU A 23 -5.67 8.33 -20.23
C LEU A 23 -7.14 8.18 -19.80
N PHE A 24 -7.92 9.26 -19.91
CA PHE A 24 -9.36 9.29 -19.57
C PHE A 24 -10.28 9.05 -20.78
N ARG A 25 -9.73 8.91 -21.99
CA ARG A 25 -10.50 8.59 -23.20
C ARG A 25 -10.32 7.10 -23.49
N HIS A 26 -11.42 6.41 -23.79
CA HIS A 26 -11.44 4.97 -24.06
C HIS A 26 -10.30 4.58 -25.01
N GLU A 27 -9.37 3.76 -24.49
CA GLU A 27 -8.14 3.38 -25.16
C GLU A 27 -8.45 2.73 -26.52
N ARG A 28 -7.95 3.37 -27.58
CA ARG A 28 -8.02 2.85 -28.94
C ARG A 28 -6.73 2.10 -29.21
N VAL A 29 -6.78 0.78 -29.10
CA VAL A 29 -5.64 -0.08 -29.43
C VAL A 29 -5.63 -0.36 -30.93
N THR A 30 -4.47 -0.24 -31.55
CA THR A 30 -4.26 -0.64 -32.95
C THR A 30 -3.83 -2.09 -32.97
N ILE A 31 -4.74 -3.00 -33.33
CA ILE A 31 -4.45 -4.43 -33.40
C ILE A 31 -4.12 -4.75 -34.88
N LEU A 32 -3.06 -5.52 -35.11
CA LEU A 32 -2.76 -6.09 -36.44
C LEU A 32 -3.76 -7.22 -36.72
N ASP A 33 -4.61 -7.04 -37.73
CA ASP A 33 -5.51 -8.10 -38.21
C ASP A 33 -4.69 -9.22 -38.87
N GLU A 34 -5.24 -10.44 -38.95
CA GLU A 34 -4.61 -11.61 -39.61
C GLU A 34 -4.21 -11.37 -41.09
N HIS A 35 -4.70 -10.28 -41.69
CA HIS A 35 -4.41 -9.85 -43.06
C HIS A 35 -3.35 -8.73 -43.15
N GLY A 36 -2.67 -8.38 -42.05
CA GLY A 36 -1.57 -7.41 -42.04
C GLY A 36 -1.99 -5.93 -42.06
N ASN A 37 -3.26 -5.62 -41.73
CA ASN A 37 -3.77 -4.25 -41.66
C ASN A 37 -3.89 -3.78 -40.20
N TYR A 38 -3.54 -2.53 -39.93
CA TYR A 38 -3.70 -1.88 -38.64
C TYR A 38 -5.14 -1.39 -38.46
N VAL A 39 -5.93 -2.05 -37.60
CA VAL A 39 -7.31 -1.65 -37.28
C VAL A 39 -7.39 -1.07 -35.88
N GLU A 40 -7.85 0.18 -35.78
CA GLU A 40 -8.08 0.89 -34.52
C GLU A 40 -9.40 0.41 -33.91
N LYS A 41 -9.35 -0.43 -32.87
CA LYS A 41 -10.53 -0.93 -32.16
C LYS A 41 -10.59 -0.30 -30.77
N VAL A 42 -11.72 0.33 -30.44
CA VAL A 42 -12.03 0.77 -29.07
C VAL A 42 -12.25 -0.48 -28.23
N LEU A 43 -11.33 -0.79 -27.31
CA LEU A 43 -11.55 -1.86 -26.33
C LEU A 43 -12.67 -1.40 -25.39
N LYS A 44 -13.86 -2.00 -25.52
CA LYS A 44 -14.87 -1.90 -24.47
C LYS A 44 -14.33 -2.66 -23.26
N PRO A 45 -14.33 -2.08 -22.05
CA PRO A 45 -13.94 -2.81 -20.85
C PRO A 45 -14.80 -4.07 -20.74
N GLU A 46 -14.18 -5.19 -20.38
CA GLU A 46 -14.91 -6.44 -20.17
C GLU A 46 -16.06 -6.20 -19.17
N PRO A 47 -17.27 -6.72 -19.43
CA PRO A 47 -18.41 -6.49 -18.56
C PRO A 47 -18.09 -7.02 -17.15
N LEU A 48 -18.29 -6.17 -16.14
CA LEU A 48 -18.04 -6.52 -14.75
C LEU A 48 -18.90 -7.73 -14.36
N ILE A 49 -18.25 -8.82 -13.98
CA ILE A 49 -18.92 -10.01 -13.45
C ILE A 49 -19.63 -9.63 -12.15
N ASN A 50 -20.87 -10.12 -11.98
CA ASN A 50 -21.65 -9.88 -10.77
C ASN A 50 -20.86 -10.28 -9.51
N PRO A 51 -20.82 -9.43 -8.46
CA PRO A 51 -19.98 -9.65 -7.29
C PRO A 51 -20.32 -10.96 -6.56
N ILE A 52 -21.59 -11.37 -6.58
CA ILE A 52 -22.06 -12.63 -5.98
C ILE A 52 -21.48 -13.84 -6.71
N THR A 53 -21.37 -13.80 -8.04
CA THR A 53 -20.78 -14.86 -8.85
C THR A 53 -19.28 -14.96 -8.58
N LEU A 54 -18.61 -13.81 -8.45
CA LEU A 54 -17.19 -13.71 -8.15
C LEU A 54 -16.84 -14.33 -6.78
N LEU A 55 -17.66 -14.06 -5.76
CA LEU A 55 -17.54 -14.68 -4.43
C LEU A 55 -17.74 -16.19 -4.46
N ARG A 56 -18.63 -16.70 -5.32
CA ARG A 56 -18.85 -18.14 -5.52
C ARG A 56 -17.71 -18.86 -6.25
N MET A 57 -16.89 -18.13 -7.00
CA MET A 57 -15.72 -18.67 -7.70
C MET A 57 -14.47 -18.78 -6.81
N LEU A 58 -14.50 -18.23 -5.58
CA LEU A 58 -13.37 -18.32 -4.66
C LEU A 58 -13.20 -19.74 -4.11
N THR A 59 -12.01 -20.30 -4.34
CA THR A 59 -11.61 -21.56 -3.72
C THR A 59 -11.36 -21.39 -2.22
N TRP A 60 -11.36 -22.49 -1.47
CA TRP A 60 -11.03 -22.48 -0.04
C TRP A 60 -9.66 -21.88 0.27
N LYS A 61 -8.68 -22.09 -0.63
CA LYS A 61 -7.35 -21.48 -0.52
C LYS A 61 -7.41 -19.94 -0.61
N ASN A 62 -8.26 -19.40 -1.48
CA ASN A 62 -8.43 -17.95 -1.62
C ASN A 62 -9.07 -17.35 -0.36
N TRP A 63 -10.05 -18.04 0.22
CA TRP A 63 -10.64 -17.66 1.50
C TRP A 63 -9.62 -17.69 2.64
N LEU A 64 -8.73 -18.69 2.67
CA LEU A 64 -7.68 -18.78 3.67
C LEU A 64 -6.69 -17.61 3.56
N PHE A 65 -6.24 -17.25 2.36
CA PHE A 65 -5.39 -16.08 2.16
C PHE A 65 -6.09 -14.78 2.58
N PHE A 66 -7.38 -14.65 2.28
CA PHE A 66 -8.17 -13.50 2.69
C PHE A 66 -8.25 -13.39 4.22
N ILE A 67 -8.58 -14.49 4.90
CA ILE A 67 -8.68 -14.53 6.37
C ILE A 67 -7.33 -14.23 7.02
N VAL A 68 -6.23 -14.76 6.51
CA VAL A 68 -4.88 -14.47 7.02
C VAL A 68 -4.54 -12.98 6.84
N GLY A 69 -4.85 -12.40 5.68
CA GLY A 69 -4.70 -10.96 5.43
C GLY A 69 -5.54 -10.11 6.38
N LEU A 70 -6.81 -10.48 6.57
CA LEU A 70 -7.73 -9.80 7.46
C LEU A 70 -7.28 -9.90 8.94
N ALA A 71 -6.81 -11.07 9.36
CA ALA A 71 -6.30 -11.30 10.70
C ALA A 71 -5.04 -10.46 10.96
N ALA A 72 -4.09 -10.44 10.02
CA ALA A 72 -2.90 -9.60 10.13
C ALA A 72 -3.25 -8.11 10.24
N TRP A 73 -4.19 -7.64 9.42
CA TRP A 73 -4.70 -6.26 9.52
C TRP A 73 -5.36 -5.97 10.87
N THR A 74 -6.11 -6.92 11.40
CA THR A 74 -6.76 -6.80 12.72
C THR A 74 -5.73 -6.70 13.85
N VAL A 75 -4.69 -7.54 13.81
CA VAL A 75 -3.61 -7.55 14.82
C VAL A 75 -2.81 -6.24 14.77
N ASP A 76 -2.49 -5.73 13.58
CA ASP A 76 -1.81 -4.43 13.41
C ASP A 76 -2.65 -3.28 13.98
N GLY A 77 -3.97 -3.28 13.73
CA GLY A 77 -4.88 -2.30 14.31
C GLY A 77 -4.98 -2.38 15.84
N TYR A 78 -5.01 -3.60 16.39
CA TYR A 78 -5.02 -3.82 17.84
C TYR A 78 -3.73 -3.31 18.51
N ASP A 79 -2.57 -3.62 17.94
CA ASP A 79 -1.28 -3.17 18.46
C ASP A 79 -1.25 -1.64 18.62
N PHE A 80 -1.65 -0.93 17.56
CA PHE A 80 -1.71 0.52 17.56
C PHE A 80 -2.63 1.09 18.64
N HIS A 81 -3.82 0.51 18.82
CA HIS A 81 -4.79 0.98 19.82
C HIS A 81 -4.41 0.60 21.26
N SER A 82 -3.62 -0.45 21.46
CA SER A 82 -3.21 -0.89 22.80
C SER A 82 -2.47 0.21 23.58
N VAL A 83 -1.64 1.00 22.88
CA VAL A 83 -0.86 2.10 23.46
C VAL A 83 -1.73 3.31 23.77
N SER A 84 -2.63 3.68 22.85
CA SER A 84 -3.51 4.84 23.05
C SER A 84 -4.48 4.63 24.22
N LEU A 85 -4.93 3.38 24.43
CA LEU A 85 -5.74 3.00 25.60
C LEU A 85 -4.94 3.02 26.91
N SER A 86 -3.64 2.78 26.85
CA SER A 86 -2.77 2.63 28.03
C SER A 86 -2.00 3.90 28.42
N ILE A 87 -2.27 5.05 27.78
CA ILE A 87 -1.54 6.32 27.98
C ILE A 87 -1.41 6.70 29.47
N THR A 88 -2.49 6.55 30.24
CA THR A 88 -2.49 6.93 31.66
C THR A 88 -1.60 6.02 32.50
N ASN A 89 -1.56 4.72 32.20
CA ASN A 89 -0.72 3.77 32.92
C ASN A 89 0.75 3.93 32.53
N LEU A 90 1.03 4.15 31.24
CA LEU A 90 2.37 4.44 30.72
C LEU A 90 2.96 5.74 31.29
N SER A 91 2.15 6.79 31.38
CA SER A 91 2.55 8.07 32.00
C SER A 91 2.96 7.88 33.47
N LYS A 92 2.23 7.06 34.24
CA LYS A 92 2.60 6.74 35.63
C LYS A 92 3.84 5.86 35.72
N TYR A 93 3.99 4.87 34.83
CA TYR A 93 5.11 3.94 34.83
C TYR A 93 6.44 4.62 34.51
N TYR A 94 6.46 5.48 33.49
CA TYR A 94 7.68 6.19 33.06
C TYR A 94 7.87 7.56 33.73
N GLY A 95 6.88 8.04 34.50
CA GLY A 95 6.93 9.36 35.15
C GLY A 95 6.93 10.54 34.18
N VAL A 96 6.44 10.35 32.94
CA VAL A 96 6.38 11.37 31.88
C VAL A 96 4.96 11.90 31.69
N SER A 97 4.82 13.08 31.06
CA SER A 97 3.50 13.66 30.84
C SER A 97 2.69 12.83 29.82
N LYS A 98 1.35 12.90 29.91
CA LYS A 98 0.47 12.28 28.91
C LYS A 98 0.72 12.82 27.50
N THR A 99 1.13 14.09 27.40
CA THR A 99 1.48 14.76 26.14
C THR A 99 2.69 14.12 25.48
N ASP A 100 3.70 13.71 26.25
CA ASP A 100 4.90 13.05 25.73
C ASP A 100 4.55 11.66 25.18
N ILE A 101 3.76 10.88 25.93
CA ILE A 101 3.24 9.58 25.45
C ILE A 101 2.42 9.77 24.16
N SER A 102 1.57 10.79 24.07
CA SER A 102 0.78 11.07 22.87
C SER A 102 1.67 11.44 21.68
N THR A 103 2.73 12.23 21.91
CA THR A 103 3.73 12.58 20.90
C THR A 103 4.41 11.33 20.34
N SER A 104 4.66 10.33 21.19
CA SER A 104 5.21 9.03 20.76
C SER A 104 4.30 8.30 19.77
N ILE A 105 2.98 8.37 19.96
CA ILE A 105 1.98 7.77 19.05
C ILE A 105 2.00 8.50 17.70
N THR A 106 2.04 9.83 17.72
CA THR A 106 2.15 10.65 16.49
C THR A 106 3.43 10.35 15.73
N LEU A 107 4.55 10.19 16.43
CA LEU A 107 5.82 9.83 15.82
C LEU A 107 5.73 8.45 15.14
N THR A 108 5.12 7.48 15.80
CA THR A 108 4.88 6.14 15.25
C THR A 108 4.03 6.19 13.97
N LEU A 109 3.02 7.07 13.91
CA LEU A 109 2.21 7.27 12.70
C LEU A 109 3.01 7.84 11.51
N LEU A 110 3.95 8.73 11.80
CA LEU A 110 4.83 9.29 10.77
C LEU A 110 5.78 8.21 10.22
N PHE A 111 6.41 7.43 11.11
CA PHE A 111 7.26 6.31 10.70
C PHE A 111 6.49 5.21 9.97
N ARG A 112 5.21 4.98 10.32
CA ARG A 112 4.35 4.04 9.58
C ARG A 112 4.20 4.41 8.10
N SER A 113 4.03 5.69 7.79
CA SER A 113 3.95 6.16 6.40
C SER A 113 5.26 5.90 5.64
N LEU A 114 6.39 6.13 6.32
CA LEU A 114 7.72 5.85 5.76
C LEU A 114 7.95 4.35 5.53
N GLY A 115 7.60 3.52 6.53
CA GLY A 115 7.64 2.07 6.42
C GLY A 115 6.75 1.56 5.30
N ALA A 116 5.53 2.09 5.16
CA ALA A 116 4.61 1.73 4.09
C ALA A 116 5.17 2.05 2.69
N ALA A 117 5.88 3.16 2.53
CA ALA A 117 6.56 3.47 1.27
C ALA A 117 7.67 2.46 0.96
N ILE A 118 8.53 2.13 1.93
CA ILE A 118 9.65 1.20 1.77
C ILE A 118 9.14 -0.22 1.51
N PHE A 119 8.25 -0.74 2.36
CA PHE A 119 7.67 -2.07 2.21
C PHE A 119 6.71 -2.18 1.02
N GLY A 120 6.11 -1.06 0.59
CA GLY A 120 5.33 -0.98 -0.65
C GLY A 120 6.20 -1.26 -1.86
N VAL A 121 7.33 -0.55 -1.97
CA VAL A 121 8.32 -0.80 -3.03
C VAL A 121 8.86 -2.24 -2.93
N ALA A 122 9.21 -2.71 -1.74
CA ALA A 122 9.66 -4.10 -1.56
C ALA A 122 8.58 -5.13 -1.96
N GLY A 123 7.30 -4.82 -1.75
CA GLY A 123 6.16 -5.62 -2.17
C GLY A 123 6.07 -5.78 -3.69
N ASP A 124 6.43 -4.73 -4.43
CA ASP A 124 6.44 -4.72 -5.89
C ASP A 124 7.61 -5.52 -6.46
N TYR A 125 8.79 -5.51 -5.81
CA TYR A 125 9.98 -6.24 -6.27
C TYR A 125 10.01 -7.72 -5.86
N TYR A 126 9.63 -8.05 -4.61
CA TYR A 126 9.80 -9.41 -4.04
C TYR A 126 8.50 -10.23 -3.98
N GLY A 127 7.39 -9.64 -4.44
CA GLY A 127 6.06 -10.22 -4.38
C GLY A 127 5.42 -10.11 -2.99
N ARG A 128 4.09 -10.02 -2.90
CA ARG A 128 3.36 -9.65 -1.66
C ARG A 128 3.48 -10.61 -0.47
N LYS A 129 3.77 -11.90 -0.70
CA LYS A 129 3.72 -12.92 0.37
C LYS A 129 4.84 -12.75 1.41
N TRP A 130 6.09 -12.62 0.96
CA TRP A 130 7.26 -12.60 1.85
C TRP A 130 7.40 -11.30 2.66
N PRO A 131 7.20 -10.11 2.07
CA PRO A 131 7.20 -8.85 2.82
C PRO A 131 6.16 -8.82 3.93
N MET A 132 4.95 -9.35 3.69
CA MET A 132 3.90 -9.42 4.71
C MET A 132 4.32 -10.28 5.92
N VAL A 133 4.89 -11.46 5.65
CA VAL A 133 5.32 -12.39 6.70
C VAL A 133 6.48 -11.80 7.51
N ILE A 134 7.51 -11.28 6.83
CA ILE A 134 8.66 -10.66 7.49
C ILE A 134 8.21 -9.47 8.34
N ASN A 135 7.34 -8.60 7.80
CA ASN A 135 6.82 -7.45 8.53
C ASN A 135 6.09 -7.87 9.83
N MET A 136 5.26 -8.92 9.77
CA MET A 136 4.58 -9.44 10.95
C MET A 136 5.56 -9.96 12.02
N PHE A 137 6.64 -10.65 11.62
CA PHE A 137 7.66 -11.10 12.56
C PHE A 137 8.43 -9.94 13.20
N VAL A 138 8.78 -8.93 12.40
CA VAL A 138 9.49 -7.73 12.88
C VAL A 138 8.62 -6.97 13.88
N ILE A 139 7.37 -6.66 13.54
CA ILE A 139 6.44 -5.96 14.43
C ILE A 139 6.20 -6.78 15.70
N GLY A 140 6.04 -8.10 15.59
CA GLY A 140 5.88 -8.97 16.76
C GLY A 140 7.09 -8.95 17.69
N ALA A 141 8.31 -8.99 17.14
CA ALA A 141 9.54 -8.92 17.92
C ALA A 141 9.72 -7.54 18.59
N LEU A 142 9.45 -6.46 17.86
CA LEU A 142 9.49 -5.10 18.39
C LEU A 142 8.45 -4.93 19.50
N GLN A 143 7.23 -5.44 19.33
CA GLN A 143 6.19 -5.36 20.34
C GLN A 143 6.59 -6.05 21.64
N LEU A 144 7.18 -7.25 21.54
CA LEU A 144 7.78 -7.94 22.69
C LEU A 144 8.89 -7.10 23.33
N GLY A 145 9.77 -6.50 22.52
CA GLY A 145 10.81 -5.58 22.99
C GLY A 145 10.24 -4.38 23.77
N THR A 146 9.13 -3.81 23.30
CA THR A 146 8.47 -2.68 24.00
C THR A 146 7.91 -3.08 25.36
N ALA A 147 7.46 -4.33 25.53
CA ALA A 147 6.96 -4.82 26.81
C ALA A 147 8.05 -4.87 27.89
N TYR A 148 9.32 -5.04 27.50
CA TYR A 148 10.47 -5.08 28.40
C TYR A 148 11.26 -3.77 28.44
N ALA A 149 10.78 -2.69 27.81
CA ALA A 149 11.49 -1.43 27.74
C ALA A 149 11.57 -0.73 29.12
N PRO A 150 12.77 -0.59 29.73
CA PRO A 150 12.91 -0.06 31.08
C PRO A 150 12.85 1.46 31.15
N THR A 151 13.04 2.16 30.02
CA THR A 151 13.08 3.62 29.94
C THR A 151 12.15 4.16 28.85
N TYR A 152 11.69 5.40 29.04
CA TYR A 152 10.82 6.08 28.08
C TYR A 152 11.48 6.24 26.69
N HIS A 153 12.79 6.50 26.64
CA HIS A 153 13.52 6.60 25.37
C HIS A 153 13.65 5.25 24.65
N ALA A 154 13.84 4.15 25.39
CA ALA A 154 13.83 2.81 24.80
C ALA A 154 12.43 2.45 24.27
N PHE A 155 11.37 2.79 25.02
CA PHE A 155 9.99 2.65 24.58
C PHE A 155 9.73 3.43 23.28
N LEU A 156 10.14 4.70 23.23
CA LEU A 156 10.00 5.56 22.05
C LEU A 156 10.74 4.97 20.84
N GLY A 157 11.99 4.56 21.02
CA GLY A 157 12.84 4.03 19.96
C GLY A 157 12.30 2.74 19.36
N VAL A 158 11.86 1.80 20.20
CA VAL A 158 11.28 0.53 19.73
C VAL A 158 9.97 0.74 18.98
N ARG A 159 9.15 1.74 19.35
CA ARG A 159 7.89 2.04 18.64
C ARG A 159 8.07 2.85 17.36
N SER A 160 9.18 3.57 17.21
CA SER A 160 9.50 4.32 15.99
C SER A 160 10.11 3.48 14.87
N LEU A 161 10.42 2.21 15.14
CA LEU A 161 10.99 1.24 14.19
C LEU A 161 9.87 0.39 13.56
#